data_AF-A0A1R3VKN2-F1
#
_entry.id   AF-A0A1R3VKN2-F1
#
_cell.length_a   1.000
_cell.length_b   1.000
_cell.length_c   1.000
_cell.angle_alpha   90.00
_cell.angle_beta   90.00
_cell.angle_gamma   90.00
#
_symmetry.space_group_name_H-M   'P 1'
#
loop_
_entity.id
_entity.type
_entity.pdbx_description
1 polymer ?
#
loop_
_entity_poly.entity_id
_entity_poly.type
_entity_poly.pdbx_seq_one_letter_code
_entity_poly.pdbx_strand_id
1 'polypeptide(L)'
;MITVKLPQKAEKLLADMARASGRTVDQVAVEAILETIEDWQDARIAEERLKDDDGARIPLEEVIRKLELREAAERRKKPAAE
;
A
#
# COMPACT_ATOMS: atom_id res chain seq x y z
N MET A 1 -16.90 -11.30 -13.62
CA MET A 1 -17.82 -10.19 -13.97
C MET A 1 -18.88 -10.13 -12.89
N ILE A 2 -18.95 -9.01 -12.17
CA ILE A 2 -20.00 -8.76 -11.19
C ILE A 2 -20.94 -7.71 -11.77
N THR A 3 -22.25 -7.88 -11.57
CA THR A 3 -23.25 -6.88 -11.99
C THR A 3 -23.82 -6.26 -10.73
N VAL A 4 -23.66 -4.94 -10.60
CA VAL A 4 -24.13 -4.17 -9.44
C VAL A 4 -25.01 -3.01 -9.92
N LYS A 5 -26.06 -2.70 -9.16
CA LYS A 5 -26.88 -1.52 -9.42
C LYS A 5 -26.28 -0.34 -8.69
N LEU A 6 -25.81 0.65 -9.45
CA LEU A 6 -25.21 1.86 -8.88
C LEU A 6 -26.28 2.95 -8.72
N PRO A 7 -26.16 3.82 -7.71
CA PRO A 7 -26.95 5.05 -7.65
C PRO A 7 -26.51 5.99 -8.78
N GLN A 8 -27.44 6.78 -9.34
CA GLN A 8 -27.17 7.72 -10.45
C GLN A 8 -25.96 8.64 -10.20
N LYS A 9 -25.75 9.04 -8.94
CA LYS A 9 -24.59 9.86 -8.55
C LYS A 9 -23.27 9.14 -8.82
N ALA A 10 -23.17 7.86 -8.49
CA ALA A 10 -21.95 7.07 -8.71
C ALA A 10 -21.71 6.83 -10.21
N GLU A 11 -22.77 6.54 -10.97
CA GLU A 11 -22.69 6.40 -12.43
C GLU A 11 -22.14 7.68 -13.08
N LYS A 12 -22.64 8.85 -12.65
CA LYS A 12 -22.15 10.14 -13.14
C LYS A 12 -20.66 10.36 -12.80
N LEU A 13 -20.27 10.11 -11.54
CA LEU A 13 -18.88 10.29 -11.11
C LEU A 13 -17.92 9.39 -11.89
N LEU A 14 -18.27 8.12 -12.08
CA LEU A 14 -17.45 7.19 -12.87
C LEU A 14 -17.33 7.64 -14.33
N ALA A 15 -18.42 8.12 -14.93
CA ALA A 15 -18.41 8.63 -16.31
C ALA A 15 -17.54 9.88 -16.46
N ASP A 16 -17.64 10.82 -15.52
CA ASP A 16 -16.84 12.06 -15.53
C ASP A 16 -15.35 11.75 -15.36
N MET A 17 -14.99 10.85 -14.43
CA MET A 17 -13.61 10.40 -14.22
C MET A 17 -13.04 9.63 -15.42
N ALA A 18 -13.82 8.72 -16.00
CA ALA A 18 -13.43 7.97 -17.19
C ALA A 18 -13.11 8.92 -18.35
N ARG A 19 -13.96 9.92 -18.58
CA ARG A 19 -13.75 10.95 -19.61
C ARG A 19 -12.49 11.77 -19.34
N ALA A 20 -12.28 12.22 -18.10
CA ALA A 20 -11.15 13.06 -17.75
C ALA A 20 -9.79 12.32 -17.83
N SER A 21 -9.79 11.01 -17.58
CA SER A 21 -8.59 10.17 -17.58
C SER A 21 -8.32 9.44 -18.91
N GLY A 22 -9.25 9.49 -19.87
CA GLY A 22 -9.15 8.71 -21.11
C GLY A 22 -9.30 7.20 -20.91
N ARG A 23 -9.94 6.78 -19.81
CA ARG A 23 -10.16 5.37 -19.42
C ARG A 23 -11.62 4.98 -19.64
N THR A 24 -11.93 3.69 -19.55
CA THR A 24 -13.33 3.22 -19.54
C THR A 24 -13.93 3.30 -18.15
N VAL A 25 -15.26 3.37 -18.07
CA VAL A 25 -16.00 3.32 -16.79
C VAL A 25 -15.64 2.07 -15.99
N ASP A 26 -15.52 0.92 -16.65
CA ASP A 26 -15.14 -0.34 -16.00
C ASP A 26 -13.73 -0.28 -15.40
N GLN A 27 -12.76 0.32 -16.10
CA GLN A 27 -11.40 0.47 -15.58
C GLN A 27 -11.37 1.33 -14.32
N VAL A 28 -12.10 2.46 -14.33
CA VAL A 28 -12.19 3.36 -13.17
C VAL A 28 -12.93 2.68 -12.01
N ALA A 29 -14.00 1.94 -12.30
CA ALA A 29 -14.76 1.25 -11.27
C ALA A 29 -13.94 0.13 -10.60
N VAL A 30 -13.20 -0.66 -11.38
CA VAL A 30 -12.34 -1.73 -10.85
C VAL A 30 -11.23 -1.15 -9.98
N GLU A 31 -10.58 -0.07 -10.43
CA GLU A 31 -9.54 0.61 -9.67
C GLU A 31 -10.08 1.19 -8.36
N ALA A 32 -11.21 1.90 -8.38
CA ALA A 32 -11.82 2.46 -7.18
C ALA A 32 -12.21 1.38 -6.14
N ILE A 33 -12.69 0.22 -6.60
CA ILE A 33 -12.98 -0.93 -5.72
C ILE A 33 -11.69 -1.48 -5.12
N LEU A 34 -10.64 -1.64 -5.94
CA LEU A 34 -9.36 -2.18 -5.50
C LEU A 34 -8.70 -1.26 -4.47
N GLU A 35 -8.60 0.04 -4.75
CA GLU A 35 -8.05 1.03 -3.82
C GLU A 35 -8.80 1.01 -2.49
N THR A 36 -10.15 0.96 -2.53
CA THR A 36 -10.94 0.86 -1.30
C THR A 36 -10.60 -0.43 -0.54
N ILE A 37 -10.50 -1.58 -1.22
CA ILE A 37 -10.16 -2.84 -0.54
C ILE A 37 -8.76 -2.78 0.09
N GLU A 38 -7.79 -2.18 -0.61
CA GLU A 38 -6.42 -2.01 -0.14
C GLU A 38 -6.36 -1.09 1.09
N ASP A 39 -7.05 0.04 1.07
CA ASP A 39 -7.16 0.96 2.22
C ASP A 39 -7.68 0.24 3.48
N TRP A 40 -8.70 -0.60 3.32
CA TRP A 40 -9.26 -1.39 4.43
C TRP A 40 -8.28 -2.44 4.96
N GLN A 41 -7.48 -3.06 4.07
CA GLN A 41 -6.47 -4.01 4.47
C GLN A 41 -5.32 -3.33 5.21
N ASP A 42 -4.85 -2.18 4.71
CA ASP A 42 -3.78 -1.41 5.32
C ASP A 42 -4.17 -0.91 6.71
N ALA A 43 -5.39 -0.38 6.86
CA ALA A 43 -5.93 0.02 8.16
C ALA A 43 -5.95 -1.15 9.14
N ARG A 44 -6.44 -2.31 8.70
CA ARG A 44 -6.48 -3.52 9.55
C ARG A 44 -5.08 -3.99 9.95
N ILE A 45 -4.12 -4.01 9.05
CA ILE A 45 -2.73 -4.39 9.36
C ILE A 45 -2.13 -3.42 10.38
N ALA A 46 -2.39 -2.12 10.23
CA ALA A 46 -1.95 -1.12 11.19
C ALA A 46 -2.58 -1.34 12.58
N GLU A 47 -3.88 -1.62 12.66
CA GLU A 47 -4.57 -1.96 13.91
C GLU A 47 -4.01 -3.23 14.55
N GLU A 48 -3.76 -4.28 13.76
CA GLU A 48 -3.16 -5.52 14.26
C GLU A 48 -1.76 -5.27 14.83
N ARG A 49 -0.93 -4.47 14.16
CA ARG A 49 0.40 -4.09 14.67
C ARG A 49 0.34 -3.26 15.94
N LEU A 50 -0.67 -2.42 16.09
CA LEU A 50 -0.88 -1.61 17.31
C LEU A 50 -1.30 -2.45 18.52
N LYS A 51 -1.94 -3.61 18.33
CA LYS A 51 -2.34 -4.48 19.45
C LYS A 51 -1.15 -5.02 20.23
N ASP A 52 -0.06 -5.32 19.52
CA ASP A 52 1.17 -5.86 20.07
C ASP A 52 2.26 -4.78 20.26
N ASP A 53 1.94 -3.50 20.05
CA ASP A 53 2.86 -2.38 20.23
C ASP A 53 3.05 -2.08 21.73
N ASP A 54 4.27 -2.27 22.23
CA ASP A 54 4.66 -1.97 23.62
C ASP A 54 4.93 -0.48 23.86
N GLY A 55 4.78 0.36 22.83
CA GLY A 55 5.00 1.80 22.90
C GLY A 55 6.47 2.20 22.86
N ALA A 56 7.41 1.24 22.82
CA ALA A 56 8.83 1.55 22.70
C ALA A 56 9.13 2.15 21.32
N ARG A 57 9.97 3.18 21.29
CA ARG A 57 10.41 3.84 20.07
C ARG A 57 11.93 3.83 20.02
N ILE A 58 12.49 3.64 18.83
CA ILE A 58 13.94 3.65 18.61
C ILE A 58 14.30 4.94 17.88
N PRO A 59 15.28 5.73 18.35
CA PRO A 59 15.75 6.91 17.63
C PRO A 59 16.22 6.56 16.22
N LEU A 60 15.98 7.47 15.26
CA LEU A 60 16.30 7.23 13.85
C LEU A 60 17.80 6.95 13.65
N GLU A 61 18.65 7.66 14.39
CA GLU A 61 20.10 7.49 14.34
C GLU A 61 20.52 6.06 14.75
N GLU A 62 19.83 5.46 15.71
CA GLU A 62 20.08 4.09 16.12
C GLU A 62 19.60 3.08 15.08
N VAL A 63 18.47 3.34 14.42
CA VAL A 63 17.98 2.51 13.29
C VAL A 63 18.98 2.52 12.15
N ILE A 64 19.46 3.72 11.74
CA ILE A 64 20.46 3.88 10.68
C ILE A 64 21.73 3.09 11.03
N ARG A 65 22.27 3.29 12.24
CA ARG A 65 23.46 2.56 12.70
C ARG A 65 23.27 1.04 12.66
N LYS A 66 22.12 0.52 13.09
CA LYS A 66 21.80 -0.92 13.03
C LYS A 66 21.76 -1.44 11.59
N LEU A 67 21.21 -0.67 10.66
CA LEU A 67 21.14 -1.02 9.25
C LEU A 67 22.52 -1.04 8.59
N GLU A 68 23.34 -0.01 8.82
CA GLU A 68 24.72 0.04 8.29
C GLU A 68 25.56 -1.14 8.76
N LEU A 69 25.46 -1.51 10.03
CA LEU A 69 26.14 -2.69 10.58
C LEU A 69 25.68 -3.99 9.93
N ARG A 70 24.36 -4.13 9.69
CA ARG A 70 23.79 -5.29 9.01
C ARG A 70 24.29 -5.38 7.57
N GLU A 71 24.28 -4.28 6.82
CA GLU A 71 24.80 -4.25 5.45
C GLU A 71 26.28 -4.58 5.39
N ALA A 72 27.10 -4.04 6.29
CA ALA A 72 28.52 -4.34 6.37
C ALA A 72 28.76 -5.84 6.65
N ALA A 73 27.96 -6.45 7.52
CA ALA A 73 28.02 -7.88 7.80
C ALA A 73 27.64 -8.73 6.56
N GLU A 74 26.59 -8.36 5.84
CA GLU A 74 26.18 -9.06 4.62
C GLU A 74 27.21 -8.92 3.48
N ARG A 75 27.84 -7.75 3.34
CA ARG A 75 28.95 -7.56 2.39
C ARG A 75 30.18 -8.41 2.74
N ARG A 76 30.50 -8.55 4.02
CA ARG A 76 31.59 -9.44 4.48
C ARG A 76 31.30 -10.93 4.24
N LYS A 77 30.02 -11.33 4.19
CA LYS A 77 29.59 -12.71 3.90
C LYS A 77 29.55 -13.06 2.42
N LYS A 78 29.49 -12.08 1.52
CA LYS A 78 29.62 -12.28 0.08
C LYS A 78 31.09 -12.07 -0.30
N PRO A 79 31.97 -13.10 -0.28
CA PRO A 79 33.29 -12.95 -0.86
C PRO A 79 33.13 -12.58 -2.34
N ALA A 80 34.07 -11.79 -2.87
CA ALA A 80 34.16 -11.52 -4.29
C ALA A 80 34.12 -12.85 -5.04
N ALA A 81 33.12 -13.03 -5.89
CA ALA A 81 33.16 -14.09 -6.89
C ALA A 81 34.37 -13.78 -7.79
N GLU A 82 35.39 -14.65 -7.74
CA GLU A 82 36.46 -14.73 -8.74
C GLU A 82 35.88 -14.99 -10.14
#